data_AF-A0A644XBD0-F1
#
_entry.id   AF-A0A644XBD0-F1
#
_cell.length_a   1.000
_cell.length_b   1.000
_cell.length_c   1.000
_cell.angle_alpha   90.00
_cell.angle_beta   90.00
_cell.angle_gamma   90.00
#
_symmetry.space_group_name_H-M   'P 1'
#
loop_
_entity.id
_entity.type
_entity.pdbx_description
1 polymer ?
#
loop_
_entity_poly.entity_id
_entity_poly.type
_entity_poly.pdbx_seq_one_letter_code
_entity_poly.pdbx_strand_id
1 'polypeptide(L)'
;MTGFILKRSETDYVVNCDAQGNGGYNVVPKEIDPCNAYTLEEVRTYLLDNPEMLLDFEALDMQRLTREARAHRDTLLKETVDSVNPMRWEALTELQKDAWRVYRQALLDVPQQEGFPTAIVWPEVPRE
;
A
#
# COMPACT_ATOMS: atom_id res chain seq x y z
N MET A 1 22.46 9.95 13.39
CA MET A 1 21.31 9.08 13.06
C MET A 1 21.87 7.67 12.80
N THR A 2 21.13 6.61 13.08
CA THR A 2 21.64 5.22 13.05
C THR A 2 20.86 4.28 12.13
N GLY A 3 19.81 4.78 11.47
CA GLY A 3 19.03 4.03 10.49
C GLY A 3 18.80 4.83 9.22
N PHE A 4 17.96 4.28 8.35
CA PHE A 4 17.62 4.92 7.09
C PHE A 4 16.80 6.18 7.28
N ILE A 5 16.77 7.02 6.25
CA ILE A 5 16.01 8.27 6.20
C ILE A 5 15.08 8.21 5.00
N LEU A 6 13.80 8.41 5.27
CA LEU A 6 12.76 8.51 4.27
C LEU A 6 12.41 9.99 4.07
N LYS A 7 12.69 10.54 2.89
CA LYS A 7 12.27 11.90 2.54
C LYS A 7 10.86 11.87 1.97
N ARG A 8 9.88 12.40 2.71
CA ARG A 8 8.48 12.52 2.25
C ARG A 8 8.24 13.83 1.50
N SER A 9 8.88 14.91 1.96
CA SER A 9 8.89 16.21 1.28
C SER A 9 10.17 16.96 1.61
N GLU A 10 10.33 18.20 1.11
CA GLU A 10 11.47 19.06 1.47
C GLU A 10 11.51 19.42 2.96
N THR A 11 10.39 19.32 3.66
CA THR A 11 10.25 19.71 5.07
C THR A 11 9.72 18.59 5.95
N ASP A 12 9.60 17.36 5.45
CA ASP A 12 9.10 16.21 6.19
C ASP A 12 10.00 15.00 5.89
N TYR A 13 10.67 14.53 6.94
CA TYR A 13 11.56 13.37 6.90
C TYR A 13 11.19 12.39 8.00
N VAL A 14 11.32 11.10 7.74
CA VAL A 14 11.33 10.08 8.79
C VAL A 14 12.75 9.58 8.95
N VAL A 15 13.33 9.74 10.13
CA VAL A 15 14.70 9.30 10.44
C VAL A 15 14.71 8.02 11.25
N ASN A 16 15.81 7.27 11.16
CA ASN A 16 16.00 6.01 11.88
C ASN A 16 14.92 4.96 11.55
N CYS A 17 14.41 4.95 10.32
CA CYS A 17 13.51 3.91 9.84
C CYS A 17 14.30 2.66 9.40
N ASP A 18 13.60 1.54 9.24
CA ASP A 18 14.18 0.35 8.62
C ASP A 18 14.36 0.52 7.10
N ALA A 19 14.95 -0.48 6.44
CA ALA A 19 15.19 -0.47 4.98
C ALA A 19 13.90 -0.46 4.13
N GLN A 20 12.74 -0.72 4.74
CA GLN A 20 11.43 -0.66 4.09
C GLN A 20 10.69 0.66 4.42
N GLY A 21 11.33 1.58 5.15
CA GLY A 21 10.72 2.84 5.56
C GLY A 21 9.75 2.72 6.74
N ASN A 22 9.73 1.59 7.46
CA ASN A 22 8.86 1.39 8.61
C ASN A 22 9.47 1.96 9.89
N GLY A 23 8.60 2.39 10.80
CA GLY A 23 8.99 2.95 12.09
C GLY A 23 9.69 4.30 11.94
N GLY A 24 10.69 4.54 12.79
CA GLY A 24 11.45 5.79 12.80
C GLY A 24 10.77 6.93 13.54
N TYR A 25 11.35 8.13 13.37
CA TYR A 25 10.95 9.35 14.04
C TYR A 25 10.67 10.45 13.01
N ASN A 26 9.53 11.12 13.13
CA ASN A 26 9.16 12.19 12.22
C ASN A 26 9.94 13.47 12.53
N VAL A 27 10.52 14.09 11.52
CA VAL A 27 11.27 15.35 11.61
C VAL A 27 10.63 16.36 10.66
N VAL A 28 10.00 17.35 11.26
CA VAL A 28 9.31 18.48 10.63
C VAL A 28 9.92 19.80 11.12
N PRO A 29 9.61 20.96 10.52
CA PRO A 29 10.10 22.24 11.00
C PRO A 29 9.75 22.45 12.48
N LYS A 30 10.61 23.15 13.22
CA LYS A 30 10.43 23.43 14.66
C LYS A 30 9.20 24.29 14.93
N GLU A 31 8.74 25.02 13.93
CA GLU A 31 7.49 25.78 13.97
C GLU A 31 6.26 24.86 14.03
N ILE A 32 6.36 23.65 13.45
CA ILE A 32 5.30 22.63 13.49
C ILE A 32 5.42 21.78 14.76
N ASP A 33 6.62 21.32 15.09
CA ASP A 33 6.90 20.60 16.33
C ASP A 33 8.17 21.13 17.01
N PRO A 34 8.02 22.04 18.01
CA PRO A 34 9.15 22.59 18.75
C PRO A 34 9.97 21.54 19.49
N CYS A 35 9.33 20.45 19.90
CA CYS A 35 9.92 19.37 20.68
C CYS A 35 10.66 18.34 19.82
N ASN A 36 10.75 18.55 18.51
CA ASN A 36 11.42 17.60 17.62
C ASN A 36 12.85 17.30 18.09
N ALA A 37 13.24 16.03 18.13
CA ALA A 37 14.59 15.65 18.57
C ALA A 37 15.69 16.14 17.61
N TYR A 38 15.34 16.35 16.33
CA TYR A 38 16.24 16.78 15.27
C TYR A 38 15.67 17.98 14.52
N THR A 39 16.52 18.74 13.85
CA THR A 39 16.18 19.79 12.90
C THR A 39 16.32 19.31 11.47
N LEU A 40 15.64 19.97 10.53
CA LEU A 40 15.78 19.66 9.10
C LEU A 40 17.22 19.85 8.59
N GLU A 41 17.97 20.80 9.17
CA GLU A 41 19.36 21.06 8.80
C GLU A 41 20.30 19.93 9.24
N GLU A 42 20.10 19.37 10.45
CA GLU A 42 20.84 18.20 10.92
C GLU A 42 20.59 16.99 10.02
N VAL A 43 19.34 16.77 9.60
CA VAL A 43 18.97 15.67 8.69
C VAL A 43 19.64 15.84 7.32
N ARG A 44 19.60 17.05 6.75
CA ARG A 44 20.21 17.34 5.45
C ARG A 44 21.72 17.19 5.48
N THR A 45 22.37 17.69 6.54
CA THR A 45 23.82 17.53 6.73
C THR A 45 24.21 16.05 6.79
N TYR A 46 23.47 15.26 7.58
CA TYR A 46 23.73 13.82 7.66
C TYR A 46 23.57 13.09 6.32
N LEU A 47 22.58 13.47 5.50
CA LEU A 47 22.36 12.90 4.17
C LEU A 47 23.44 13.28 3.15
N LEU A 48 24.05 14.47 3.28
CA LEU A 48 25.20 14.84 2.45
C LEU A 48 26.41 13.95 2.72
N ASP A 49 26.62 13.60 3.99
CA ASP A 49 27.71 12.71 4.41
C ASP A 49 27.40 11.22 4.17
N ASN A 50 26.12 10.83 4.14
CA ASN A 50 25.66 9.43 4.05
C ASN A 50 24.50 9.31 3.03
N PRO A 51 24.73 9.53 1.73
CA PRO A 51 23.66 9.53 0.72
C PRO A 51 22.98 8.16 0.57
N GLU A 52 23.65 7.06 0.87
CA GLU A 52 23.12 5.70 0.84
C GLU A 52 22.04 5.43 1.90
N MET A 53 21.92 6.30 2.90
CA MET A 53 20.86 6.23 3.91
C MET A 53 19.54 6.81 3.43
N LEU A 54 19.52 7.52 2.30
CA LEU A 54 18.29 8.01 1.71
C LEU A 54 17.54 6.87 1.02
N LEU A 55 16.32 6.62 1.48
CA LEU A 55 15.40 5.71 0.81
C LEU A 55 14.60 6.43 -0.28
N ASP A 56 14.35 5.71 -1.36
CA ASP A 56 13.42 6.13 -2.40
C ASP A 56 11.98 5.93 -1.89
N PHE A 57 11.39 7.02 -1.41
CA PHE A 57 10.03 7.04 -0.87
C PHE A 57 9.00 6.59 -1.90
N GLU A 58 9.11 7.05 -3.15
CA GLU A 58 8.15 6.72 -4.20
C GLU A 58 8.20 5.24 -4.57
N ALA A 59 9.41 4.68 -4.69
CA ALA A 59 9.57 3.26 -4.96
C ALA A 59 9.04 2.38 -3.82
N LEU A 60 9.32 2.75 -2.57
CA LEU A 60 8.81 2.03 -1.40
C LEU A 60 7.30 2.11 -1.29
N ASP A 61 6.72 3.29 -1.51
CA ASP A 61 5.27 3.48 -1.46
C ASP A 61 4.57 2.69 -2.57
N MET A 62 5.13 2.68 -3.78
CA MET A 62 4.59 1.88 -4.88
C MET A 62 4.65 0.37 -4.61
N GLN A 63 5.72 -0.12 -3.98
CA GLN A 63 5.83 -1.52 -3.55
C GLN A 63 4.80 -1.85 -2.47
N ARG A 64 4.61 -0.95 -1.49
CA ARG A 64 3.63 -1.09 -0.42
C ARG A 64 2.21 -1.15 -0.99
N LEU A 65 1.83 -0.19 -1.82
CA LEU A 65 0.52 -0.14 -2.49
C LEU A 65 0.27 -1.39 -3.35
N THR A 66 1.28 -1.85 -4.10
CA THR A 66 1.19 -3.10 -4.88
C THR A 66 0.88 -4.30 -4.00
N ARG A 67 1.56 -4.42 -2.84
CA ARG A 67 1.36 -5.53 -1.90
C ARG A 67 -0.03 -5.46 -1.27
N GLU A 68 -0.45 -4.28 -0.82
CA GLU A 68 -1.76 -4.05 -0.23
C GLU A 68 -2.88 -4.35 -1.21
N ALA A 69 -2.78 -3.90 -2.46
CA ALA A 69 -3.77 -4.18 -3.49
C ALA A 69 -3.89 -5.70 -3.77
N ARG A 70 -2.77 -6.41 -3.90
CA ARG A 70 -2.79 -7.87 -4.09
C ARG A 70 -3.38 -8.59 -2.87
N ALA A 71 -3.03 -8.17 -1.67
CA ALA A 71 -3.58 -8.73 -0.44
C ALA A 71 -5.10 -8.49 -0.36
N HIS A 72 -5.57 -7.29 -0.72
CA HIS A 72 -7.00 -6.99 -0.76
C HIS A 72 -7.75 -7.88 -1.75
N ARG A 73 -7.21 -8.05 -2.97
CA ARG A 73 -7.75 -9.00 -3.97
C ARG A 73 -7.84 -10.42 -3.39
N ASP A 74 -6.77 -10.89 -2.76
CA ASP A 74 -6.72 -12.25 -2.21
C ASP A 74 -7.73 -12.43 -1.08
N THR A 75 -7.92 -11.42 -0.23
CA THR A 75 -8.99 -11.39 0.77
C THR A 75 -10.37 -11.45 0.11
N LEU A 76 -10.64 -10.63 -0.90
CA LEU A 76 -11.93 -10.65 -1.61
C LEU A 76 -12.20 -12.02 -2.24
N LEU A 77 -11.22 -12.60 -2.94
CA LEU A 77 -11.36 -13.95 -3.51
C LEU A 77 -11.67 -14.99 -2.43
N LYS A 78 -10.92 -14.97 -1.32
CA LYS A 78 -11.09 -15.92 -0.22
C LYS A 78 -12.42 -15.77 0.50
N GLU A 79 -12.80 -14.55 0.84
CA GLU A 79 -13.97 -14.26 1.68
C GLU A 79 -15.28 -14.28 0.92
N THR A 80 -15.28 -13.94 -0.37
CA THR A 80 -16.51 -13.79 -1.15
C THR A 80 -16.71 -14.89 -2.19
N VAL A 81 -15.65 -15.38 -2.83
CA VAL A 81 -15.76 -16.35 -3.93
C VAL A 81 -15.45 -17.77 -3.47
N ASP A 82 -14.32 -17.98 -2.79
CA ASP A 82 -13.87 -19.32 -2.39
C ASP A 82 -14.59 -19.84 -1.13
N SER A 83 -15.22 -18.96 -0.36
CA SER A 83 -16.01 -19.30 0.83
C SER A 83 -17.43 -19.76 0.52
N VAL A 84 -17.89 -19.68 -0.73
CA VAL A 84 -19.29 -19.96 -1.09
C VAL A 84 -19.60 -21.44 -0.84
N ASN A 85 -20.58 -21.68 0.02
CA ASN A 85 -21.05 -23.03 0.34
C ASN A 85 -21.59 -23.72 -0.94
N PRO A 86 -21.16 -24.96 -1.26
CA PRO A 86 -21.66 -25.71 -2.41
C PRO A 86 -23.19 -25.80 -2.49
N MET A 87 -23.90 -25.92 -1.37
CA MET A 87 -25.37 -25.96 -1.37
C MET A 87 -25.99 -24.62 -1.79
N ARG A 88 -25.37 -23.50 -1.38
CA ARG A 88 -25.79 -22.15 -1.81
C ARG A 88 -25.48 -21.96 -3.29
N TRP A 89 -24.34 -22.45 -3.76
CA TRP A 89 -23.97 -22.40 -5.17
C TRP A 89 -24.96 -23.16 -6.07
N GLU A 90 -25.33 -24.37 -5.69
CA GLU A 90 -26.32 -25.17 -6.44
C GLU A 90 -27.72 -24.54 -6.46
N ALA A 91 -28.07 -23.78 -5.41
CA ALA A 91 -29.35 -23.07 -5.34
C ALA A 91 -29.41 -21.81 -6.23
N LEU A 92 -28.27 -21.32 -6.73
CA LEU A 92 -28.22 -20.17 -7.63
C LEU A 92 -28.69 -20.55 -9.04
N THR A 93 -29.36 -19.60 -9.69
CA THR A 93 -29.65 -19.65 -11.13
C THR A 93 -28.36 -19.56 -11.94
N GLU A 94 -28.38 -20.04 -13.19
CA GLU A 94 -27.22 -19.93 -14.09
C GLU A 94 -26.78 -18.47 -14.31
N LEU A 95 -27.73 -17.54 -14.37
CA LEU A 95 -27.42 -16.11 -14.50
C LEU A 95 -26.63 -15.58 -13.28
N GLN A 96 -27.01 -15.98 -12.06
CA GLN A 96 -26.28 -15.62 -10.85
C GLN A 96 -24.89 -16.27 -10.84
N LYS A 97 -24.78 -17.56 -11.21
CA LYS A 97 -23.48 -18.25 -11.30
C LYS A 97 -22.55 -17.56 -12.30
N ASP A 98 -23.07 -17.12 -13.44
CA ASP A 98 -22.30 -16.36 -14.43
C ASP A 98 -21.82 -15.01 -13.87
N ALA A 99 -22.67 -14.29 -13.14
CA ALA A 99 -22.27 -13.05 -12.47
C ALA A 99 -21.11 -13.27 -11.48
N TRP A 100 -21.14 -14.36 -10.70
CA TRP A 100 -20.04 -14.75 -9.81
C TRP A 100 -18.75 -15.13 -10.56
N ARG A 101 -18.86 -15.84 -11.70
CA ARG A 101 -17.70 -16.16 -12.55
C ARG A 101 -17.05 -14.90 -13.11
N VAL A 102 -17.85 -13.96 -13.62
CA VAL A 102 -17.39 -12.66 -14.12
C VAL A 102 -16.72 -11.86 -13.01
N TYR A 103 -17.34 -11.80 -11.83
CA TYR A 103 -16.77 -11.12 -10.66
C TYR A 103 -15.41 -11.70 -10.25
N ARG A 104 -15.27 -13.03 -10.18
CA ARG A 104 -14.00 -13.71 -9.89
C ARG A 104 -12.92 -13.33 -10.91
N GLN A 105 -13.26 -13.37 -12.19
CA GLN A 105 -12.32 -13.05 -13.26
C GLN A 105 -11.89 -11.58 -13.17
N ALA A 106 -12.82 -10.66 -12.94
CA ALA A 106 -12.53 -9.25 -12.76
C ALA A 106 -11.58 -8.99 -11.58
N LEU A 107 -11.72 -9.73 -10.47
CA LEU A 107 -10.77 -9.67 -9.34
C LEU A 107 -9.37 -10.17 -9.74
N LEU A 108 -9.28 -11.26 -10.50
CA LEU A 108 -7.99 -11.81 -10.96
C LEU A 108 -7.29 -10.87 -11.94
N ASP A 109 -8.05 -10.09 -12.70
CA ASP A 109 -7.55 -9.12 -13.67
C ASP A 109 -7.15 -7.77 -13.05
N VAL A 110 -7.42 -7.54 -11.75
CA VAL A 110 -7.03 -6.30 -11.03
C VAL A 110 -5.56 -5.90 -11.23
N PRO A 111 -4.56 -6.78 -11.09
CA PRO A 111 -3.15 -6.41 -11.28
C PRO A 111 -2.78 -6.07 -12.73
N GLN A 112 -3.68 -6.35 -13.69
CA GLN A 112 -3.51 -6.07 -15.12
C GLN A 112 -4.26 -4.79 -15.55
N GLN A 113 -5.03 -4.17 -14.65
CA GLN A 113 -5.72 -2.92 -14.94
C GLN A 113 -4.74 -1.78 -15.18
N GLU A 114 -5.09 -0.89 -16.10
CA GLU A 114 -4.40 0.38 -16.27
C GLU A 114 -4.51 1.20 -14.99
N GLY A 115 -3.37 1.67 -14.46
CA GLY A 115 -3.33 2.44 -13.21
C GLY A 115 -3.05 1.61 -11.95
N PHE A 116 -2.94 0.28 -12.04
CA PHE A 116 -2.43 -0.52 -10.93
C PHE A 116 -1.00 -0.07 -10.56
N PRO A 117 -0.66 0.14 -9.27
CA PRO A 117 -1.47 -0.10 -8.06
C PRO A 117 -2.20 1.14 -7.49
N THR A 118 -2.10 2.32 -8.10
CA THR A 118 -2.55 3.60 -7.52
C THR A 118 -4.01 3.94 -7.84
N ALA A 119 -4.51 3.50 -8.98
CA ALA A 119 -5.88 3.72 -9.45
C ALA A 119 -6.49 2.39 -9.88
N ILE A 120 -7.15 1.70 -8.94
CA ILE A 120 -7.75 0.38 -9.16
C ILE A 120 -9.27 0.52 -9.18
N VAL A 121 -9.92 -0.08 -10.19
CA VAL A 121 -11.37 -0.23 -10.24
C VAL A 121 -11.73 -1.61 -9.70
N TRP A 122 -12.21 -1.65 -8.46
CA TRP A 122 -12.63 -2.89 -7.82
C TRP A 122 -14.01 -3.32 -8.35
N PRO A 123 -14.19 -4.58 -8.77
CA PRO A 123 -15.50 -5.06 -9.19
C PRO A 123 -16.47 -5.07 -8.00
N GLU A 124 -17.74 -4.81 -8.26
CA GLU A 124 -18.78 -4.88 -7.23
C GLU A 124 -19.24 -6.31 -7.02
N VAL A 125 -19.49 -6.68 -5.76
CA VAL A 125 -20.02 -8.00 -5.41
C VAL A 125 -21.39 -8.17 -6.08
N PRO A 126 -21.62 -9.25 -6.84
CA PRO A 126 -22.92 -9.52 -7.44
C PRO A 126 -23.95 -9.71 -6.34
N ARG A 127 -25.09 -9.01 -6.47
CA ARG A 127 -26.23 -9.19 -5.56
C ARG A 127 -26.94 -10.51 -5.90
N GLU A 128 -27.38 -11.22 -4.87
CA GLU A 128 -28.27 -12.38 -5.00
C GLU A 128 -29.59 -11.98 -5.65
#